data_AF-A0A2M9M161-F1
#
_entry.id   AF-A0A2M9M161-F1
#
_cell.length_a   1.000
_cell.length_b   1.000
_cell.length_c   1.000
_cell.angle_alpha   90.00
_cell.angle_beta   90.00
_cell.angle_gamma   90.00
#
_symmetry.space_group_name_H-M   'P 1'
#
loop_
_entity.id
_entity.type
_entity.pdbx_description
1 polymer ?
#
loop_
_entity_poly.entity_id
_entity_poly.type
_entity_poly.pdbx_seq_one_letter_code
_entity_poly.pdbx_strand_id
1 'polypeptide(L)'
;MAATLQKAPLPGRRAPRLAEAWPHKHKHKHKHKHEHGHDARRARRVIRRATDYRGFAPALDLALATFGWGWHIEAGLAALRLVLRGTFDRHPDLQIVLGHWGEMLLFALDRIDGLSSAAPHLDRRVADYFATNIHIATSGMLTPRLLRHALAYTSVDRILLSGDHPFRRFDAATLTDFLRTLPDPGDRRKIAHANAESLYGLEPLPAGTAARTTTGLQEDA
;
A
#
# COMPACT_ATOMS: atom_id res chain seq x y z
N MET A 1 8.45 4.66 0.22
CA MET A 1 7.31 3.73 0.28
C MET A 1 6.91 3.31 -1.11
N ALA A 2 7.14 2.04 -1.45
CA ALA A 2 6.69 1.46 -2.69
C ALA A 2 5.36 0.75 -2.42
N ALA A 3 4.26 1.24 -3.00
CA ALA A 3 3.13 0.36 -3.28
C ALA A 3 3.62 -0.59 -4.37
N THR A 4 3.98 -1.82 -4.00
CA THR A 4 4.40 -2.83 -4.96
C THR A 4 3.16 -3.32 -5.70
N LEU A 5 2.92 -2.77 -6.89
CA LEU A 5 1.97 -3.30 -7.86
C LEU A 5 2.70 -4.38 -8.67
N GLN A 6 2.41 -5.66 -8.40
CA GLN A 6 2.93 -6.75 -9.24
C GLN A 6 1.81 -7.33 -10.09
N LYS A 7 2.00 -7.25 -11.42
CA LYS A 7 1.10 -7.80 -12.43
C LYS A 7 1.55 -9.23 -12.73
N ALA A 8 0.66 -10.21 -12.60
CA ALA A 8 0.93 -11.59 -13.02
C ALA A 8 1.22 -11.65 -14.54
N PRO A 9 2.16 -12.50 -15.01
CA PRO A 9 2.48 -12.62 -16.43
C PRO A 9 1.37 -13.36 -17.19
N LEU A 10 0.88 -12.74 -18.27
CA LEU A 10 0.04 -13.41 -19.26
C LEU A 10 0.93 -14.08 -20.32
N PRO A 11 0.67 -15.34 -20.73
CA PRO A 11 1.43 -16.00 -21.76
C PRO A 11 1.03 -15.51 -23.16
N GLY A 12 2.04 -15.05 -23.91
CA GLY A 12 2.16 -15.16 -25.36
C GLY A 12 1.04 -14.58 -26.22
N ARG A 13 1.23 -13.35 -26.72
CA ARG A 13 0.77 -12.94 -28.06
C ARG A 13 1.64 -11.80 -28.59
N ARG A 14 2.22 -12.02 -29.78
CA ARG A 14 3.00 -11.02 -30.53
C ARG A 14 2.09 -9.88 -30.98
N ALA A 15 2.56 -8.63 -30.85
CA ALA A 15 1.97 -7.47 -31.49
C ALA A 15 2.63 -7.23 -32.86
N PRO A 16 1.88 -6.97 -33.95
CA PRO A 16 2.45 -6.47 -35.18
C PRO A 16 2.63 -4.94 -35.13
N ARG A 17 3.69 -4.44 -35.79
CA ARG A 17 3.95 -3.02 -36.06
C ARG A 17 3.48 -2.64 -37.47
N LEU A 18 3.43 -1.32 -37.67
CA LEU A 18 3.28 -0.51 -38.89
C LEU A 18 1.81 -0.16 -39.23
N ALA A 19 1.48 0.97 -39.84
CA ALA A 19 1.99 2.35 -39.95
C ALA A 19 1.04 2.99 -40.98
N GLU A 20 0.63 4.26 -40.77
CA GLU A 20 0.09 5.20 -41.79
C GLU A 20 -1.25 4.80 -42.48
N ALA A 21 -2.20 5.66 -42.84
CA ALA A 21 -2.30 7.10 -42.97
C ALA A 21 -3.80 7.50 -42.87
N TRP A 22 -4.10 8.70 -42.37
CA TRP A 22 -5.40 9.36 -42.56
C TRP A 22 -5.14 10.78 -43.11
N PRO A 23 -5.89 11.24 -44.12
CA PRO A 23 -5.59 12.51 -44.77
C PRO A 23 -6.03 13.73 -43.95
N HIS A 24 -5.18 14.76 -44.01
CA HIS A 24 -5.45 16.10 -43.49
C HIS A 24 -6.47 16.87 -44.36
N LYS A 25 -7.36 17.68 -43.73
CA LYS A 25 -7.29 19.16 -43.66
C LYS A 25 -8.65 19.84 -43.40
N HIS A 26 -8.70 20.53 -42.25
CA HIS A 26 -9.28 21.86 -41.93
C HIS A 26 -10.80 22.08 -42.07
N LYS A 27 -11.48 22.82 -41.18
CA LYS A 27 -11.11 24.05 -40.46
C LYS A 27 -11.85 24.13 -39.12
N HIS A 28 -11.16 24.41 -38.01
CA HIS A 28 -11.81 24.99 -36.84
C HIS A 28 -11.05 26.20 -36.30
N LYS A 29 -11.86 27.25 -36.08
CA LYS A 29 -11.50 28.59 -35.65
C LYS A 29 -10.80 28.57 -34.29
N HIS A 30 -9.80 29.43 -34.16
CA HIS A 30 -9.18 29.78 -32.89
C HIS A 30 -10.21 30.10 -31.80
N LYS A 31 -10.14 29.39 -30.67
CA LYS A 31 -10.54 29.87 -29.35
C LYS A 31 -9.53 29.35 -28.31
N HIS A 32 -8.39 30.02 -28.20
CA HIS A 32 -7.51 29.89 -27.04
C HIS A 32 -8.06 30.74 -25.89
N LYS A 33 -8.99 30.18 -25.13
CA LYS A 33 -9.26 30.57 -23.74
C LYS A 33 -9.88 29.34 -23.11
N HIS A 34 -9.12 28.55 -22.33
CA HIS A 34 -9.61 27.73 -21.19
C HIS A 34 -8.55 26.80 -20.57
N GLU A 35 -7.34 26.66 -21.12
CA GLU A 35 -6.35 25.72 -20.56
C GLU A 35 -5.57 26.24 -19.34
N HIS A 36 -5.45 27.56 -19.13
CA HIS A 36 -4.64 28.12 -18.04
C HIS A 36 -5.27 27.99 -16.64
N GLY A 37 -6.57 27.68 -16.55
CA GLY A 37 -7.29 27.56 -15.27
C GLY A 37 -7.12 26.21 -14.59
N HIS A 38 -6.92 25.12 -15.35
CA HIS A 38 -6.72 23.78 -14.78
C HIS A 38 -5.33 23.63 -14.16
N ASP A 39 -4.32 24.19 -14.80
CA ASP A 39 -2.93 24.13 -14.33
C ASP A 39 -2.73 24.96 -13.06
N ALA A 40 -3.22 26.20 -13.02
CA ALA A 40 -3.18 27.04 -11.82
C ALA A 40 -3.94 26.42 -10.63
N ARG A 41 -5.09 25.76 -10.86
CA ARG A 41 -5.82 25.03 -9.80
C ARG A 41 -5.10 23.77 -9.34
N ARG A 42 -4.38 23.09 -10.24
CA ARG A 42 -3.58 21.90 -9.92
C ARG A 42 -2.32 22.30 -9.16
N ALA A 43 -1.60 23.30 -9.64
CA ALA A 43 -0.47 23.94 -8.97
C ALA A 43 -0.88 24.46 -7.59
N ARG A 44 -2.01 25.18 -7.45
CA ARG A 44 -2.53 25.61 -6.14
C ARG A 44 -2.85 24.44 -5.20
N ARG A 45 -3.37 23.32 -5.70
CA ARG A 45 -3.61 22.12 -4.86
C ARG A 45 -2.32 21.43 -4.42
N VAL A 46 -1.33 21.35 -5.31
CA VAL A 46 -0.01 20.77 -5.02
C VAL A 46 0.77 21.67 -4.06
N ILE A 47 0.75 22.99 -4.28
CA ILE A 47 1.36 24.01 -3.40
C ILE A 47 0.69 24.00 -2.02
N ARG A 48 -0.65 23.89 -1.96
CA ARG A 48 -1.39 23.80 -0.68
C ARG A 48 -0.96 22.60 0.16
N ARG A 49 -0.84 21.42 -0.45
CA ARG A 49 -0.35 20.22 0.26
C ARG A 49 1.09 20.37 0.77
N ALA A 50 1.95 21.04 0.02
CA ALA A 50 3.31 21.31 0.48
C ALA A 50 3.36 22.35 1.62
N THR A 51 2.42 23.30 1.66
CA THR A 51 2.31 24.27 2.78
C THR A 51 1.65 23.66 4.02
N ASP A 52 0.79 22.66 3.87
CA ASP A 52 0.07 22.03 4.98
C ASP A 52 1.00 21.34 5.99
N TYR A 53 2.25 21.05 5.61
CA TYR A 53 3.25 20.39 6.45
C TYR A 53 4.43 21.29 6.85
N ARG A 54 4.35 22.60 6.57
CA ARG A 54 5.44 23.55 6.83
C ARG A 54 5.09 24.53 7.94
N GLY A 55 6.11 25.19 8.47
CA GLY A 55 5.95 26.24 9.50
C GLY A 55 6.62 25.89 10.83
N PHE A 56 7.37 24.80 10.87
CA PHE A 56 8.17 24.36 12.01
C PHE A 56 9.67 24.35 11.66
N ALA A 57 10.50 23.81 12.56
CA ALA A 57 11.89 23.55 12.26
C ALA A 57 12.02 22.56 11.07
N PRO A 58 13.03 22.69 10.17
CA PRO A 58 13.11 21.90 8.95
C PRO A 58 13.02 20.37 9.13
N ALA A 59 13.58 19.85 10.23
CA ALA A 59 13.50 18.42 10.54
C ALA A 59 12.08 17.98 10.91
N LEU A 60 11.32 18.82 11.62
CA LEU A 60 9.93 18.54 11.98
C LEU A 60 9.01 18.68 10.78
N ASP A 61 9.22 19.70 9.93
CA ASP A 61 8.50 19.84 8.65
C ASP A 61 8.67 18.58 7.79
N LEU A 62 9.91 18.07 7.67
CA LEU A 62 10.18 16.84 6.92
C LEU A 62 9.49 15.63 7.55
N ALA A 63 9.60 15.46 8.88
CA ALA A 63 8.96 14.35 9.58
C ALA A 63 7.42 14.37 9.41
N LEU A 64 6.81 15.54 9.55
CA LEU A 64 5.37 15.72 9.39
C LEU A 64 4.91 15.43 7.95
N ALA A 65 5.66 15.91 6.95
CA ALA A 65 5.37 15.63 5.54
C ALA A 65 5.59 14.15 5.15
N THR A 66 6.31 13.38 5.97
CA THR A 66 6.72 12.00 5.67
C THR A 66 6.15 11.00 6.67
N PHE A 67 7.01 10.31 7.43
CA PHE A 67 6.67 9.18 8.30
C PHE A 67 5.78 9.57 9.49
N GLY A 68 5.72 10.85 9.85
CA GLY A 68 4.88 11.32 10.94
C GLY A 68 3.41 11.40 10.55
N TRP A 69 3.10 11.71 9.29
CA TRP A 69 1.71 11.89 8.84
C TRP A 69 1.52 11.84 7.32
N GLY A 70 2.25 12.68 6.58
CA GLY A 70 1.96 12.97 5.17
C GLY A 70 1.97 11.75 4.26
N TRP A 71 2.92 10.82 4.45
CA TRP A 71 2.96 9.59 3.65
C TRP A 71 1.71 8.74 3.81
N HIS A 72 1.19 8.60 5.03
CA HIS A 72 0.03 7.78 5.33
C HIS A 72 -1.24 8.34 4.68
N ILE A 73 -1.42 9.67 4.71
CA ILE A 73 -2.59 10.31 4.09
C ILE A 73 -2.57 10.16 2.58
N GLU A 74 -1.41 10.34 1.94
CA GLU A 74 -1.30 10.23 0.49
C GLU A 74 -1.43 8.78 0.02
N ALA A 75 -0.80 7.82 0.70
CA ALA A 75 -0.90 6.39 0.39
C ALA A 75 -2.33 5.87 0.63
N GLY A 76 -2.93 6.20 1.77
CA GLY A 76 -4.31 5.85 2.10
C GLY A 76 -5.31 6.43 1.10
N LEU A 77 -5.17 7.72 0.74
CA LEU A 77 -6.03 8.32 -0.27
C LEU A 77 -5.87 7.66 -1.64
N ALA A 78 -4.65 7.31 -2.05
CA ALA A 78 -4.40 6.62 -3.31
C ALA A 78 -5.10 5.25 -3.35
N ALA A 79 -4.98 4.46 -2.28
CA ALA A 79 -5.62 3.15 -2.18
C ALA A 79 -7.15 3.25 -2.15
N LEU A 80 -7.70 4.17 -1.36
CA LEU A 80 -9.15 4.41 -1.31
C LEU A 80 -9.70 4.82 -2.69
N ARG A 81 -8.94 5.58 -3.47
CA ARG A 81 -9.33 5.93 -4.84
C ARG A 81 -9.38 4.72 -5.76
N LEU A 82 -8.52 3.71 -5.57
CA LEU A 82 -8.60 2.47 -6.33
C LEU A 82 -9.91 1.73 -6.03
N VAL A 83 -10.28 1.63 -4.74
CA VAL A 83 -11.55 1.06 -4.30
C VAL A 83 -12.73 1.81 -4.94
N LEU A 84 -12.82 3.12 -4.73
CA LEU A 84 -13.94 3.95 -5.20
C LEU A 84 -14.04 4.02 -6.73
N ARG A 85 -12.96 3.73 -7.47
CA ARG A 85 -12.97 3.61 -8.92
C ARG A 85 -13.47 2.26 -9.43
N GLY A 86 -13.90 1.34 -8.56
CA GLY A 86 -14.31 -0.02 -8.94
C GLY A 86 -13.15 -0.82 -9.53
N THR A 87 -11.92 -0.56 -9.08
CA THR A 87 -10.73 -1.20 -9.66
C THR A 87 -10.73 -2.69 -9.37
N PHE A 88 -11.12 -3.08 -8.16
CA PHE A 88 -11.21 -4.48 -7.74
C PHE A 88 -12.42 -5.20 -8.33
N ASP A 89 -13.51 -4.50 -8.67
CA ASP A 89 -14.62 -5.12 -9.40
C ASP A 89 -14.20 -5.55 -10.81
N ARG A 90 -13.42 -4.69 -11.51
CA ARG A 90 -12.86 -5.02 -12.82
C ARG A 90 -11.73 -6.04 -12.76
N HIS A 91 -11.06 -6.15 -11.62
CA HIS A 91 -9.90 -7.01 -11.40
C HIS A 91 -10.01 -7.69 -10.03
N PRO A 92 -10.92 -8.67 -9.88
CA PRO A 92 -11.26 -9.25 -8.57
C PRO A 92 -10.08 -9.95 -7.91
N ASP A 93 -9.14 -10.48 -8.71
CA ASP A 93 -7.96 -11.17 -8.22
C ASP A 93 -6.81 -10.22 -7.84
N LEU A 94 -6.92 -8.92 -8.16
CA LEU A 94 -5.87 -7.95 -7.83
C LEU A 94 -5.74 -7.82 -6.30
N GLN A 95 -4.53 -8.10 -5.81
CA GLN A 95 -4.15 -7.89 -4.42
C GLN A 95 -3.22 -6.68 -4.31
N ILE A 96 -3.43 -5.86 -3.27
CA ILE A 96 -2.49 -4.80 -2.89
C ILE A 96 -2.08 -4.95 -1.44
N VAL A 97 -0.91 -4.42 -1.10
CA VAL A 97 -0.41 -4.37 0.28
C VAL A 97 -0.37 -2.92 0.76
N LEU A 98 -0.99 -2.67 1.91
CA LEU A 98 -0.89 -1.40 2.62
C LEU A 98 -0.01 -1.60 3.86
N GLY A 99 1.03 -0.78 3.97
CA GLY A 99 1.90 -0.76 5.14
C GLY A 99 1.25 -0.10 6.35
N HIS A 100 2.02 -0.01 7.42
CA HIS A 100 1.73 0.83 8.59
C HIS A 100 0.30 0.66 9.10
N TRP A 101 -0.15 -0.60 9.17
CA TRP A 101 -1.50 -0.95 9.62
C TRP A 101 -2.64 -0.36 8.77
N GLY A 102 -2.43 -0.28 7.46
CA GLY A 102 -3.46 0.13 6.50
C GLY A 102 -3.51 1.63 6.23
N GLU A 103 -2.42 2.36 6.47
CA GLU A 103 -2.24 3.77 6.08
C GLU A 103 -3.41 4.68 6.55
N MET A 104 -3.78 4.57 7.83
CA MET A 104 -4.91 5.26 8.48
C MET A 104 -6.32 4.89 7.97
N LEU A 105 -6.45 4.23 6.82
CA LEU A 105 -7.76 3.81 6.30
C LEU A 105 -8.44 2.82 7.25
N LEU A 106 -7.68 1.84 7.76
CA LEU A 106 -8.21 0.81 8.65
C LEU A 106 -8.69 1.39 10.00
N PHE A 107 -8.10 2.50 10.44
CA PHE A 107 -8.57 3.22 11.62
C PHE A 107 -9.93 3.90 11.38
N ALA A 108 -10.12 4.48 10.19
CA ALA A 108 -11.32 5.25 9.85
C ALA A 108 -12.34 4.44 9.03
N LEU A 109 -12.20 3.11 8.94
CA LEU A 109 -12.89 2.31 7.93
C LEU A 109 -14.41 2.39 8.05
N ASP A 110 -14.95 2.32 9.27
CA ASP A 110 -16.39 2.46 9.53
C ASP A 110 -16.95 3.78 8.98
N ARG A 111 -16.19 4.87 9.11
CA ARG A 111 -16.61 6.18 8.61
C ARG A 111 -16.49 6.27 7.09
N ILE A 112 -15.41 5.72 6.55
CA ILE A 112 -15.13 5.66 5.12
C ILE A 112 -16.18 4.83 4.39
N ASP A 113 -16.69 3.77 5.01
CA ASP A 113 -17.66 2.88 4.38
C ASP A 113 -18.98 3.57 4.02
N GLY A 114 -19.32 4.67 4.69
CA GLY A 114 -20.44 5.53 4.29
C GLY A 114 -20.34 6.04 2.83
N LEU A 115 -19.15 6.07 2.24
CA LEU A 115 -18.94 6.41 0.83
C LEU A 115 -19.58 5.40 -0.14
N SER A 116 -19.91 4.18 0.30
CA SER A 116 -20.66 3.21 -0.51
C SER A 116 -21.99 3.79 -1.00
N SER A 117 -22.67 4.61 -0.19
CA SER A 117 -23.91 5.28 -0.59
C SER A 117 -23.73 6.27 -1.76
N ALA A 118 -22.54 6.85 -1.89
CA ALA A 118 -22.17 7.78 -2.95
C ALA A 118 -21.46 7.09 -4.14
N ALA A 119 -21.24 5.78 -4.05
CA ALA A 119 -20.57 4.96 -5.06
C ALA A 119 -21.43 3.75 -5.45
N PRO A 120 -22.65 3.97 -6.00
CA PRO A 120 -23.60 2.89 -6.30
C PRO A 120 -23.15 1.97 -7.45
N HIS A 121 -22.04 2.32 -8.13
CA HIS A 121 -21.44 1.52 -9.20
C HIS A 121 -20.49 0.43 -8.68
N LEU A 122 -20.19 0.39 -7.38
CA LEU A 122 -19.38 -0.67 -6.77
C LEU A 122 -20.24 -1.91 -6.52
N ASP A 123 -19.67 -3.08 -6.77
CA ASP A 123 -20.37 -4.36 -6.55
C ASP A 123 -20.50 -4.70 -5.05
N ARG A 124 -19.67 -4.09 -4.20
CA ARG A 124 -19.57 -4.36 -2.75
C ARG A 124 -19.46 -3.07 -1.94
N ARG A 125 -19.59 -3.18 -0.61
CA ARG A 125 -19.29 -2.04 0.26
C ARG A 125 -17.80 -1.73 0.23
N VAL A 126 -17.44 -0.47 0.50
CA VAL A 126 -16.05 -0.02 0.46
C VAL A 126 -15.20 -0.80 1.46
N ALA A 127 -15.75 -1.12 2.63
CA ALA A 127 -15.08 -1.93 3.65
C ALA A 127 -14.81 -3.37 3.20
N ASP A 128 -15.66 -3.97 2.35
CA ASP A 128 -15.54 -5.38 1.97
C ASP A 128 -14.26 -5.66 1.15
N TYR A 129 -13.75 -4.66 0.43
CA TYR A 129 -12.48 -4.76 -0.30
C TYR A 129 -11.27 -4.89 0.64
N PHE A 130 -11.36 -4.42 1.88
CA PHE A 130 -10.27 -4.57 2.86
C PHE A 130 -10.12 -6.01 3.37
N ALA A 131 -11.19 -6.80 3.34
CA ALA A 131 -11.14 -8.22 3.67
C ALA A 131 -10.73 -9.10 2.47
N THR A 132 -10.88 -8.60 1.24
CA THR A 132 -10.82 -9.42 0.01
C THR A 132 -9.66 -9.08 -0.94
N ASN A 133 -9.23 -7.82 -1.01
CA ASN A 133 -8.22 -7.36 -1.97
C ASN A 133 -7.00 -6.68 -1.32
N ILE A 134 -7.04 -6.42 -0.02
CA ILE A 134 -6.03 -5.64 0.67
C ILE A 134 -5.37 -6.49 1.77
N HIS A 135 -4.06 -6.62 1.68
CA HIS A 135 -3.22 -7.12 2.76
C HIS A 135 -2.67 -5.96 3.59
N ILE A 136 -2.53 -6.17 4.90
CA ILE A 136 -2.06 -5.18 5.86
C ILE A 136 -0.69 -5.60 6.38
N ALA A 137 0.32 -4.77 6.16
CA ALA A 137 1.68 -5.01 6.63
C ALA A 137 2.00 -4.22 7.91
N THR A 138 2.76 -4.85 8.81
CA THR A 138 3.11 -4.27 10.12
C THR A 138 4.16 -3.15 10.03
N SER A 139 4.96 -3.11 8.95
CA SER A 139 5.97 -2.09 8.65
C SER A 139 6.77 -1.59 9.87
N GLY A 140 7.36 -2.50 10.64
CA GLY A 140 8.21 -2.17 11.79
C GLY A 140 7.46 -1.66 13.04
N MET A 141 6.13 -1.66 13.01
CA MET A 141 5.25 -1.27 14.12
C MET A 141 4.66 -2.52 14.78
N LEU A 142 5.48 -3.24 15.55
CA LEU A 142 5.09 -4.48 16.24
C LEU A 142 4.23 -4.21 17.49
N THR A 143 3.03 -3.68 17.28
CA THR A 143 2.11 -3.26 18.35
C THR A 143 0.89 -4.19 18.42
N PRO A 144 0.72 -5.00 19.48
CA PRO A 144 -0.39 -5.96 19.58
C PRO A 144 -1.79 -5.34 19.51
N ARG A 145 -1.94 -4.08 19.95
CA ARG A 145 -3.21 -3.33 19.84
C ARG A 145 -3.62 -3.09 18.38
N LEU A 146 -2.66 -2.79 17.51
CA LEU A 146 -2.91 -2.56 16.09
C LEU A 146 -3.24 -3.86 15.37
N LEU A 147 -2.61 -4.97 15.77
CA LEU A 147 -2.98 -6.31 15.30
C LEU A 147 -4.45 -6.64 15.63
N ARG A 148 -4.85 -6.48 16.90
CA ARG A 148 -6.24 -6.72 17.30
C ARG A 148 -7.23 -5.83 16.55
N HIS A 149 -6.87 -4.55 16.35
CA HIS A 149 -7.70 -3.63 15.57
C HIS A 149 -7.84 -4.11 14.12
N ALA A 150 -6.74 -4.49 13.47
CA ALA A 150 -6.79 -4.97 12.09
C ALA A 150 -7.65 -6.24 11.96
N LEU A 151 -7.50 -7.18 12.88
CA LEU A 151 -8.28 -8.43 12.90
C LEU A 151 -9.78 -8.22 13.16
N ALA A 152 -10.21 -7.04 13.59
CA ALA A 152 -11.64 -6.71 13.68
C ALA A 152 -12.28 -6.42 12.30
N TYR A 153 -11.47 -6.10 11.29
CA TYR A 153 -11.93 -5.75 9.94
C TYR A 153 -11.48 -6.74 8.87
N THR A 154 -10.48 -7.57 9.15
CA THR A 154 -9.92 -8.55 8.22
C THR A 154 -9.48 -9.81 8.94
N SER A 155 -8.94 -10.79 8.22
CA SER A 155 -8.48 -12.06 8.80
C SER A 155 -6.97 -12.10 9.00
N VAL A 156 -6.51 -13.09 9.76
CA VAL A 156 -5.08 -13.40 9.94
C VAL A 156 -4.39 -13.61 8.58
N ASP A 157 -5.08 -14.18 7.59
CA ASP A 157 -4.53 -14.45 6.25
C ASP A 157 -4.19 -13.17 5.47
N ARG A 158 -4.70 -12.02 5.91
CA ARG A 158 -4.44 -10.71 5.30
C ARG A 158 -3.36 -9.92 6.00
N ILE A 159 -2.79 -10.42 7.09
CA ILE A 159 -1.74 -9.72 7.83
C ILE A 159 -0.36 -10.22 7.40
N LEU A 160 0.54 -9.28 7.07
CA LEU A 160 1.92 -9.56 6.69
C LEU A 160 2.88 -8.94 7.72
N LEU A 161 3.80 -9.74 8.26
CA LEU A 161 4.92 -9.18 8.98
C LEU A 161 5.85 -8.43 8.01
N SER A 162 6.17 -7.18 8.32
CA SER A 162 7.14 -6.37 7.57
C SER A 162 7.98 -5.52 8.51
N GLY A 163 9.25 -5.31 8.15
CA GLY A 163 10.24 -4.67 9.01
C GLY A 163 10.48 -3.18 8.79
N ASP A 164 10.07 -2.63 7.64
CA ASP A 164 10.40 -1.27 7.18
C ASP A 164 11.91 -0.93 7.23
N HIS A 165 12.73 -1.88 6.77
CA HIS A 165 14.17 -1.69 6.62
C HIS A 165 14.47 -0.66 5.50
N PRO A 166 15.44 0.26 5.66
CA PRO A 166 16.42 0.37 6.76
C PRO A 166 15.99 1.27 7.92
N PHE A 167 14.79 1.85 7.90
CA PHE A 167 14.34 2.85 8.86
C PHE A 167 14.05 2.28 10.24
N ARG A 168 13.62 1.02 10.29
CA ARG A 168 13.32 0.31 11.53
C ARG A 168 14.14 -0.97 11.61
N ARG A 169 14.59 -1.28 12.82
CA ARG A 169 15.22 -2.54 13.21
C ARG A 169 14.62 -2.95 14.54
N PHE A 170 14.31 -4.23 14.68
CA PHE A 170 13.92 -4.85 15.95
C PHE A 170 14.72 -6.13 16.11
N ASP A 171 15.02 -6.47 17.35
CA ASP A 171 15.69 -7.72 17.66
C ASP A 171 14.74 -8.91 17.56
N ALA A 172 15.31 -10.11 17.61
CA ALA A 172 14.56 -11.35 17.54
C ALA A 172 13.60 -11.52 18.73
N ALA A 173 13.95 -10.97 19.90
CA ALA A 173 13.11 -11.05 21.10
C ALA A 173 11.80 -10.26 20.92
N THR A 174 11.89 -9.02 20.47
CA THR A 174 10.74 -8.15 20.18
C THR A 174 9.81 -8.79 19.15
N LEU A 175 10.37 -9.38 18.10
CA LEU A 175 9.58 -10.11 17.10
C LEU A 175 8.87 -11.33 17.71
N THR A 176 9.60 -12.11 18.50
CA THR A 176 9.06 -13.31 19.16
C THR A 176 7.92 -12.93 20.11
N ASP A 177 8.11 -11.90 20.92
CA ASP A 177 7.10 -11.43 21.87
C ASP A 177 5.84 -10.94 21.16
N PHE A 178 5.99 -10.19 20.06
CA PHE A 178 4.85 -9.78 19.23
C PHE A 178 4.08 -10.98 18.66
N LEU A 179 4.77 -11.96 18.07
CA LEU A 179 4.12 -13.14 17.51
C LEU A 179 3.43 -13.99 18.60
N ARG A 180 4.01 -14.08 19.80
CA ARG A 180 3.40 -14.79 20.94
C ARG A 180 2.07 -14.19 21.41
N THR A 181 1.73 -12.97 21.00
CA THR A 181 0.40 -12.38 21.30
C THR A 181 -0.75 -13.05 20.54
N LEU A 182 -0.45 -13.79 19.47
CA LEU A 182 -1.41 -14.69 18.82
C LEU A 182 -1.42 -16.02 19.58
N PRO A 183 -2.57 -16.53 20.07
CA PRO A 183 -2.60 -17.79 20.80
C PRO A 183 -2.34 -19.00 19.90
N ASP A 184 -2.86 -18.98 18.67
CA ASP A 184 -2.77 -20.10 17.73
C ASP A 184 -1.38 -20.15 17.03
N PRO A 185 -0.66 -21.28 17.10
CA PRO A 185 0.62 -21.44 16.41
C PRO A 185 0.52 -21.35 14.87
N GLY A 186 -0.62 -21.75 14.29
CA GLY A 186 -0.87 -21.63 12.86
C GLY A 186 -0.96 -20.16 12.42
N ASP A 187 -1.64 -19.34 13.19
CA ASP A 187 -1.75 -17.89 12.95
C ASP A 187 -0.40 -17.18 13.08
N ARG A 188 0.42 -17.58 14.06
CA ARG A 188 1.81 -17.11 14.17
C ARG A 188 2.59 -17.40 12.90
N ARG A 189 2.47 -18.64 12.40
CA ARG A 189 3.14 -19.10 11.17
C ARG A 189 2.68 -18.27 9.97
N LYS A 190 1.37 -18.06 9.82
CA LYS A 190 0.76 -17.25 8.77
C LYS A 190 1.34 -15.84 8.72
N ILE A 191 1.30 -15.13 9.83
CA ILE A 191 1.78 -13.74 9.89
C ILE A 191 3.30 -13.66 9.70
N ALA A 192 4.05 -14.60 10.28
CA ALA A 192 5.50 -14.58 10.22
C ALA A 192 6.06 -14.75 8.79
N HIS A 193 5.41 -15.56 7.94
CA HIS A 193 5.90 -15.83 6.58
C HIS A 193 4.85 -16.42 5.64
N ALA A 194 4.01 -17.36 6.07
CA ALA A 194 3.22 -18.16 5.12
C ALA A 194 2.23 -17.32 4.28
N ASN A 195 1.71 -16.22 4.82
CA ASN A 195 0.89 -15.29 4.05
C ASN A 195 1.70 -14.58 2.96
N ALA A 196 2.94 -14.18 3.25
CA ALA A 196 3.82 -13.54 2.28
C ALA A 196 4.27 -14.55 1.21
N GLU A 197 4.60 -15.78 1.62
CA GLU A 197 4.93 -16.87 0.70
C GLU A 197 3.79 -17.14 -0.28
N SER A 198 2.56 -17.26 0.23
CA SER A 198 1.37 -17.46 -0.61
C SER A 198 1.09 -16.28 -1.52
N LEU A 199 1.17 -15.04 -1.02
CA LEU A 199 0.87 -13.83 -1.80
C LEU A 199 1.89 -13.61 -2.93
N TYR A 200 3.16 -13.86 -2.66
CA TYR A 200 4.25 -13.58 -3.61
C TYR A 200 4.71 -14.82 -4.39
N GLY A 201 4.10 -15.99 -4.16
CA GLY A 201 4.48 -17.24 -4.82
C GLY A 201 5.90 -17.67 -4.48
N LEU A 202 6.30 -17.53 -3.21
CA LEU A 202 7.63 -17.92 -2.74
C LEU A 202 7.60 -19.38 -2.30
N GLU A 203 8.64 -20.12 -2.66
CA GLU A 203 8.89 -21.45 -2.11
C GLU A 203 9.26 -21.33 -0.62
N PRO A 204 8.75 -22.21 0.26
CA PRO A 204 9.14 -22.24 1.65
C PRO A 204 10.66 -22.40 1.76
N LEU A 205 11.29 -21.62 2.64
CA LEU A 205 12.72 -21.78 2.87
C LEU A 205 13.00 -23.22 3.37
N PRO A 206 13.99 -23.92 2.78
CA PRO A 206 14.33 -25.26 3.23
C PRO A 206 14.72 -25.24 4.71
N ALA A 207 14.21 -26.20 5.48
CA ALA A 207 14.48 -26.29 6.91
C ALA A 207 16.00 -26.35 7.16
N GLY A 208 16.57 -25.32 7.80
CA GLY A 208 17.98 -25.26 8.18
C GLY A 208 18.76 -23.99 7.78
N THR A 209 18.19 -23.05 7.02
CA THR A 209 18.94 -21.88 6.52
C THR A 209 19.14 -20.75 7.56
N ALA A 210 18.47 -20.80 8.72
CA ALA A 210 18.49 -19.72 9.72
C ALA A 210 19.84 -19.52 10.45
N ALA A 211 20.85 -20.38 10.22
CA ALA A 211 22.09 -20.38 11.00
C ALA A 211 23.30 -19.66 10.36
N ARG A 212 23.17 -19.01 9.19
CA ARG A 212 24.37 -18.54 8.44
C ARG A 212 24.66 -17.03 8.43
N THR A 213 23.97 -16.20 9.19
CA THR A 213 24.13 -14.74 9.08
C THR A 213 24.77 -14.03 10.28
N THR A 214 25.60 -14.74 11.06
CA THR A 214 26.43 -14.13 12.12
C THR A 214 27.85 -14.71 12.13
N THR A 215 28.57 -14.64 11.02
CA THR A 215 30.04 -14.75 11.06
C THR A 215 30.60 -14.00 9.86
N GLY A 216 31.19 -12.83 10.11
CA GLY A 216 31.88 -12.08 9.05
C GLY A 216 31.75 -10.57 9.15
N LEU A 217 31.97 -9.98 10.33
CA LEU A 217 32.45 -8.60 10.46
C LEU A 217 33.29 -8.51 11.74
N GLN A 218 34.49 -9.07 11.67
CA GLN A 218 35.60 -8.71 12.54
C GLN A 218 36.86 -8.73 11.65
N GLU A 219 37.68 -7.68 11.81
CA GLU A 219 38.97 -7.40 11.13
C GLU A 219 38.87 -6.69 9.77
N ASP A 220 38.86 -5.34 9.82
CA ASP A 220 39.90 -4.49 9.23
C ASP A 220 39.51 -2.99 9.34
N ALA A 221 40.03 -2.33 10.39
CA ALA A 221 40.44 -0.91 10.49
C ALA A 221 40.66 -0.52 11.97
#